data_AF-A0AAD6Y650-F1
#
_entry.id   AF-A0AAD6Y650-F1
#
_cell.length_a   1.000
_cell.length_b   1.000
_cell.length_c   1.000
_cell.angle_alpha   90.00
_cell.angle_beta   90.00
_cell.angle_gamma   90.00
#
_symmetry.space_group_name_H-M   'P 1'
#
loop_
_entity.id
_entity.type
_entity.pdbx_description
1 polymer ?
#
loop_
_entity_poly.entity_id
_entity_poly.type
_entity_poly.pdbx_seq_one_letter_code
_entity_poly.pdbx_strand_id
1 'polypeptide(L)'
;DNFIDCRLTNVAMDSIRTHNAKVSIDIGARAYEKLKRVFPQLRNLPTLCQLQSEIEYDCCKASCCCFVGPYADLSSCPHCSAPRYDSR
;
A
#
# COMPACT_ATOMS: atom_id res chain seq x y z
N ASP A 1 16.78 -21.14 -5.47
CA ASP A 1 15.33 -21.03 -5.19
C ASP A 1 15.06 -20.58 -3.77
N ASN A 2 15.04 -19.27 -3.54
CA ASN A 2 14.58 -18.68 -2.28
C ASN A 2 13.13 -18.23 -2.49
N PHE A 3 12.19 -19.17 -2.37
CA PHE A 3 10.77 -18.84 -2.28
C PHE A 3 10.53 -18.28 -0.88
N ILE A 4 10.50 -16.95 -0.75
CA ILE A 4 10.11 -16.28 0.48
C ILE A 4 8.62 -16.61 0.69
N ASP A 5 8.33 -17.58 1.56
CA ASP A 5 7.00 -17.74 2.19
C ASP A 5 6.75 -16.51 3.07
N CYS A 6 6.34 -15.41 2.44
CA CYS A 6 5.84 -14.23 3.12
C CYS A 6 4.46 -14.58 3.69
N ARG A 7 4.42 -15.35 4.78
CA ARG A 7 3.20 -15.45 5.59
C ARG A 7 2.83 -14.05 6.04
N LEU A 8 1.80 -13.49 5.42
CA LEU A 8 1.12 -12.29 5.87
C LEU A 8 0.75 -12.50 7.35
N THR A 9 1.39 -11.74 8.22
CA THR A 9 1.10 -11.78 9.65
C THR A 9 -0.33 -11.26 9.89
N ASN A 10 -0.94 -11.63 11.02
CA ASN A 10 -2.28 -11.12 11.36
C ASN A 10 -2.32 -9.58 11.38
N VAL A 11 -1.21 -8.93 11.78
CA VAL A 11 -1.06 -7.47 11.79
C VAL A 11 -1.13 -6.90 10.37
N ALA A 12 -0.38 -7.48 9.42
CA ALA A 12 -0.41 -7.05 8.01
C ALA A 12 -1.80 -7.26 7.39
N MET A 13 -2.48 -8.36 7.73
CA MET A 13 -3.86 -8.60 7.30
C MET A 13 -4.85 -7.57 7.84
N ASP A 14 -4.69 -7.13 9.08
CA ASP A 14 -5.53 -6.09 9.68
C ASP A 14 -5.27 -4.71 9.08
N SER A 15 -4.03 -4.42 8.67
CA SER A 15 -3.70 -3.23 7.87
C SER A 15 -4.40 -3.25 6.52
N ILE A 16 -4.34 -4.37 5.79
CA ILE A 16 -5.04 -4.52 4.49
C ILE A 16 -6.55 -4.31 4.66
N ARG A 17 -7.17 -4.95 5.67
CA ARG A 17 -8.61 -4.79 5.97
C ARG A 17 -8.97 -3.35 6.29
N THR A 18 -8.17 -2.69 7.11
CA THR A 18 -8.39 -1.30 7.52
C THR A 18 -8.25 -0.34 6.34
N HIS A 19 -7.26 -0.57 5.47
CA HIS A 19 -7.10 0.19 4.24
C HIS A 19 -8.29 0.00 3.29
N ASN A 20 -8.71 -1.25 3.06
CA ASN A 20 -9.88 -1.56 2.23
C ASN A 20 -11.15 -0.91 2.77
N ALA A 21 -11.39 -0.96 4.08
CA ALA A 21 -12.53 -0.27 4.69
C ALA A 21 -12.45 1.24 4.42
N LYS A 22 -11.31 1.88 4.68
CA LYS A 22 -11.11 3.32 4.41
C LYS A 22 -11.43 3.69 2.96
N VAL A 23 -10.97 2.90 1.99
CA VAL A 23 -11.20 3.15 0.56
C VAL A 23 -12.66 2.88 0.15
N SER A 24 -13.26 1.79 0.64
CA SER A 24 -14.62 1.37 0.26
C SER A 24 -15.72 2.36 0.63
N ILE A 25 -15.49 3.18 1.65
CA ILE A 25 -16.46 4.19 2.14
C ILE A 25 -15.92 5.62 2.04
N ASP A 26 -14.91 5.84 1.19
CA ASP A 26 -14.28 7.13 0.91
C ASP A 26 -13.97 7.96 2.17
N ILE A 27 -13.42 7.31 3.20
CA ILE A 27 -13.02 8.01 4.42
C ILE A 27 -11.75 8.80 4.12
N GLY A 28 -11.91 10.13 4.07
CA GLY A 28 -10.79 11.06 4.02
C GLY A 28 -9.84 10.91 5.21
N ALA A 29 -8.55 11.20 5.00
CA ALA A 29 -7.49 11.00 5.99
C ALA A 29 -7.80 11.59 7.38
N ARG A 30 -8.37 12.81 7.40
CA ARG A 30 -8.76 13.50 8.64
C ARG A 30 -9.91 12.79 9.38
N ALA A 31 -10.86 12.20 8.65
CA ALA A 31 -11.96 11.46 9.24
C ALA A 31 -11.46 10.13 9.83
N TYR A 32 -10.52 9.46 9.15
CA TYR A 32 -9.86 8.25 9.66
C TYR A 32 -9.14 8.51 10.99
N GLU A 33 -8.35 9.58 11.09
CA GLU A 33 -7.65 9.93 12.34
C GLU A 33 -8.62 10.31 13.47
N LYS A 34 -9.79 10.87 13.14
CA LYS A 34 -10.85 11.15 14.13
C LYS A 34 -11.47 9.88 14.70
N LEU A 35 -11.59 8.79 13.93
CA LEU A 35 -12.14 7.52 14.42
C LEU A 35 -11.37 6.99 15.63
N LYS A 36 -10.04 7.08 15.60
CA LYS A 36 -9.16 6.67 16.72
C LYS A 36 -9.37 7.52 17.98
N ARG A 37 -9.72 8.79 17.80
CA ARG A 37 -9.96 9.72 18.91
C ARG A 37 -11.35 9.54 19.53
N VAL A 38 -12.36 9.31 18.71
CA VAL A 38 -13.76 9.19 19.15
C VAL A 38 -14.05 7.83 19.77
N PHE A 39 -13.41 6.77 19.30
CA PHE A 39 -13.67 5.40 19.73
C PHE A 39 -12.44 4.80 20.43
N PRO A 40 -12.42 4.68 21.77
CA PRO A 40 -11.28 4.14 22.53
C PRO A 40 -10.84 2.75 22.09
N GLN A 41 -11.76 1.92 21.62
CA GLN A 41 -11.51 0.58 21.10
C GLN A 41 -10.72 0.58 19.77
N LEU A 42 -10.64 1.71 19.07
CA LEU A 42 -9.94 1.87 17.79
C LEU A 42 -8.56 2.53 17.94
N ARG A 43 -8.07 2.75 19.17
CA ARG A 43 -6.77 3.40 19.41
C ARG A 43 -5.59 2.64 18.80
N ASN A 44 -5.70 1.32 18.70
CA ASN A 44 -4.65 0.45 18.16
C ASN A 44 -4.66 0.36 16.63
N LEU A 45 -5.56 1.07 15.94
CA LEU A 45 -5.54 1.11 14.47
C LEU A 45 -4.22 1.71 13.95
N PRO A 46 -3.62 1.12 12.91
CA PRO A 46 -2.42 1.67 12.28
C PRO A 46 -2.69 3.09 11.74
N THR A 47 -1.69 3.95 11.81
CA THR A 47 -1.74 5.29 11.18
C THR A 47 -1.83 5.15 9.67
N LEU A 48 -2.28 6.21 8.99
CA LEU A 48 -2.27 6.21 7.53
C LEU A 48 -0.88 5.99 6.95
N CYS A 49 0.14 6.57 7.59
CA CYS A 49 1.53 6.34 7.22
C CYS A 49 1.92 4.86 7.34
N GLN A 50 1.60 4.21 8.47
CA GLN A 50 1.85 2.78 8.67
C GLN A 50 1.09 1.89 7.67
N LEU A 51 -0.18 2.21 7.42
CA LEU A 51 -1.00 1.52 6.41
C LEU A 51 -0.40 1.64 5.01
N GLN A 52 0.18 2.79 4.68
CA GLN A 52 0.78 3.03 3.36
C GLN A 52 2.18 2.44 3.25
N SER A 53 2.97 2.41 4.33
CA SER A 53 4.30 1.81 4.33
C SER A 53 4.28 0.28 4.25
N GLU A 54 3.24 -0.36 4.79
CA GLU A 54 3.04 -1.80 4.63
C GLU A 54 2.57 -2.19 3.21
N ILE A 55 2.14 -1.21 2.42
CA ILE A 55 1.62 -1.38 1.08
C ILE A 55 2.51 -0.57 0.12
N GLU A 56 3.77 -0.99 0.00
CA GLU A 56 4.69 -0.44 -1.00
C GLU A 56 4.38 -1.07 -2.36
N TYR A 57 3.84 -0.28 -3.29
CA TYR A 57 3.63 -0.71 -4.67
C TYR A 57 4.79 -0.20 -5.53
N ASP A 58 5.50 -1.12 -6.17
CA ASP A 58 6.47 -0.80 -7.20
C ASP A 58 5.73 -0.35 -8.47
N CYS A 59 5.45 0.94 -8.58
CA CYS A 59 4.72 1.54 -9.68
C CYS A 59 5.58 2.53 -10.45
N CYS A 60 5.24 2.73 -11.72
CA CYS A 60 5.74 3.87 -12.48
C CYS A 60 5.43 5.18 -11.71
N LYS A 61 6.34 6.17 -11.74
CA LYS A 61 6.15 7.47 -11.07
C LYS A 61 4.85 8.20 -11.44
N ALA A 62 4.36 7.99 -12.66
CA ALA A 62 3.09 8.53 -13.15
C ALA A 62 1.89 7.58 -12.92
N SER A 63 2.08 6.52 -12.14
CA SER A 63 1.09 5.47 -11.84
C SER A 63 0.48 4.78 -13.06
N CYS A 64 1.17 4.78 -14.21
CA CYS A 64 0.67 4.16 -15.44
C CYS A 64 0.53 2.63 -15.32
N CYS A 65 1.46 1.99 -14.61
CA CYS A 65 1.46 0.56 -14.37
C CYS A 65 2.12 0.24 -13.02
N CYS A 66 1.77 -0.93 -12.48
CA CYS A 66 2.46 -1.57 -11.37
C CYS A 66 3.40 -2.65 -11.93
N PHE A 67 4.68 -2.63 -11.53
CA PHE A 67 5.72 -3.55 -11.96
C PHE A 67 5.61 -4.89 -11.21
N VAL A 68 4.49 -5.56 -11.41
CA VAL A 68 4.17 -6.88 -10.83
C VAL A 68 3.67 -7.82 -11.92
N GLY A 69 3.71 -9.12 -11.66
CA GLY A 69 3.24 -10.14 -12.60
C GLY A 69 3.88 -10.00 -13.99
N PRO A 70 3.11 -9.79 -15.08
CA PRO A 70 3.65 -9.62 -16.44
C PRO A 70 4.65 -8.47 -16.61
N TYR A 71 4.63 -7.48 -15.71
CA TYR A 71 5.50 -6.31 -15.75
C TYR A 71 6.63 -6.39 -14.71
N ALA A 72 6.77 -7.51 -14.01
CA ALA A 72 7.74 -7.67 -12.92
C ALA A 72 9.20 -7.56 -13.36
N ASP A 73 9.51 -7.90 -14.62
CA ASP A 73 10.88 -7.86 -15.16
C ASP A 73 11.17 -6.61 -16.00
N LEU A 74 10.21 -5.69 -16.14
CA LEU A 74 10.41 -4.47 -16.90
C LEU A 74 11.28 -3.47 -16.12
N SER A 75 12.25 -2.89 -16.81
CA SER A 75 13.09 -1.80 -16.31
C SER A 75 12.55 -0.41 -16.67
N SER A 76 11.51 -0.35 -17.50
CA SER A 76 10.85 0.88 -17.93
C SER A 76 9.34 0.66 -18.09
N CYS A 77 8.56 1.71 -17.88
CA CYS A 77 7.11 1.68 -18.04
C CYS A 77 6.74 1.47 -19.52
N PRO A 78 5.89 0.48 -19.86
CA PRO A 78 5.49 0.21 -21.25
C PRO A 78 4.58 1.29 -21.84
N HIS A 79 4.07 2.22 -21.01
CA HIS A 79 3.14 3.27 -21.45
C HIS A 79 3.81 4.64 -21.63
N CYS A 80 4.74 5.01 -20.75
CA CYS A 80 5.37 6.33 -20.77
C CYS A 80 6.89 6.28 -20.89
N SER A 81 7.47 5.08 -21.00
CA SER A 81 8.92 4.83 -21.13
C SER A 81 9.78 5.35 -19.96
N ALA A 82 9.15 5.82 -18.87
CA ALA A 82 9.89 6.26 -17.69
C ALA A 82 10.64 5.06 -17.06
N PRO A 83 11.87 5.27 -16.59
CA PRO A 83 12.63 4.20 -15.93
C PRO A 83 11.94 3.81 -14.62
N ARG A 84 11.95 2.51 -14.32
CA ARG A 84 11.43 1.96 -13.06
C ARG A 84 12.26 2.42 -11.86
N TYR A 85 13.58 2.37 -12.01
CA TYR A 85 14.53 2.75 -10.97
C TYR A 85 15.14 4.12 -11.29
N ASP A 86 15.26 4.97 -10.26
CA ASP A 86 16.01 6.22 -10.35
C ASP A 86 17.52 5.91 -10.21
N SER A 87 18.38 6.64 -10.90
CA SER A 87 19.84 6.43 -10.88
C SER A 87 20.53 7.20 -9.75
N ARG A 88 19.81 7.51 -8.66
CA ARG A 88 20.29 8.33 -7.55
C ARG A 88 20.97 7.53 -6.46
#